data_AF-A0A2P8GWI2-F1
#
_entry.id   AF-A0A2P8GWI2-F1
#
_cell.length_a   1.000
_cell.length_b   1.000
_cell.length_c   1.000
_cell.angle_alpha   90.00
_cell.angle_beta   90.00
_cell.angle_gamma   90.00
#
_symmetry.space_group_name_H-M   'P 1'
#
loop_
_entity.id
_entity.type
_entity.pdbx_description
1 polymer ?
#
loop_
_entity_poly.entity_id
_entity_poly.type
_entity_poly.pdbx_seq_one_letter_code
_entity_poly.pdbx_strand_id
1 'polypeptide(L)'
;MSTCLRPLRRAASLFLAAASALALAACVSAPDGSSAPDGSPVPPSTVPSDAVGVLPAPGRTIDAAPPETGDLSGYSIAVLIPDDTEASQTLLDATRAFADASGAELEEFPADPAGDDPVGDALASAVAADADLVVGLGEGVVGVFDVETGKILDQQVLVVGGQLAEPTENVTAVIWPGATSREPADDGSVTSQRGIDALGTGIESIRAGLTGVVLSLG
;
A
#
# COMPACT_ATOMS: atom_id res chain seq x y z
N MET A 1 55.77 -49.73 -7.88
CA MET A 1 55.78 -50.43 -6.58
C MET A 1 54.48 -50.13 -5.85
N SER A 2 53.72 -51.20 -5.57
CA SER A 2 52.78 -51.43 -4.48
C SER A 2 51.63 -50.44 -4.17
N THR A 3 50.47 -50.80 -4.71
CA THR A 3 49.11 -50.93 -4.11
C THR A 3 48.90 -50.66 -2.61
N CYS A 4 47.77 -50.01 -2.25
CA CYS A 4 46.77 -50.61 -1.35
C CYS A 4 45.37 -49.95 -1.47
N LEU A 5 44.33 -50.78 -1.34
CA LEU A 5 42.91 -50.54 -1.61
C LEU A 5 42.11 -50.01 -0.39
N ARG A 6 40.90 -49.52 -0.72
CA ARG A 6 39.73 -49.04 0.06
C ARG A 6 39.26 -49.95 1.23
N PRO A 7 38.35 -49.45 2.10
CA PRO A 7 36.91 -49.76 1.93
C PRO A 7 35.99 -48.55 2.26
N LEU A 8 35.03 -48.14 1.42
CA LEU A 8 33.65 -48.65 1.27
C LEU A 8 32.95 -49.04 2.58
N ARG A 9 32.03 -48.17 3.05
CA ARG A 9 30.86 -48.58 3.84
C ARG A 9 29.59 -48.09 3.15
N ARG A 10 28.74 -49.07 2.81
CA ARG A 10 27.37 -48.96 2.31
C ARG A 10 26.39 -48.89 3.50
N ALA A 11 25.32 -48.13 3.35
CA ALA A 11 23.94 -48.42 3.80
C ALA A 11 23.10 -47.16 3.45
N ALA A 12 22.17 -47.09 2.49
CA ALA A 12 20.98 -47.88 2.15
C ALA A 12 19.83 -47.77 3.18
N SER A 13 18.79 -46.99 2.84
CA SER A 13 17.36 -47.00 3.25
C SER A 13 16.72 -45.74 2.62
N LEU A 14 15.90 -45.67 1.54
CA LEU A 14 14.69 -46.35 1.03
C LEU A 14 13.38 -46.04 1.79
N PHE A 15 12.41 -45.50 1.02
CA PHE A 15 10.96 -45.27 1.25
C PHE A 15 10.55 -44.08 2.14
N LEU A 16 9.49 -43.30 1.88
CA LEU A 16 8.19 -43.59 1.27
C LEU A 16 7.50 -42.29 0.76
N ALA A 17 6.76 -42.39 -0.35
CA ALA A 17 5.91 -41.34 -0.90
C ALA A 17 4.53 -41.29 -0.20
N ALA A 18 3.93 -40.10 -0.08
CA ALA A 18 2.49 -39.94 0.06
C ALA A 18 2.05 -38.59 -0.54
N ALA A 19 1.36 -38.70 -1.68
CA ALA A 19 0.61 -37.62 -2.31
C ALA A 19 -0.77 -37.53 -1.65
N SER A 20 -1.21 -36.32 -1.34
CA SER A 20 -2.58 -36.03 -0.92
C SER A 20 -3.08 -34.83 -1.71
N ALA A 21 -3.66 -35.10 -2.87
CA ALA A 21 -4.50 -34.16 -3.60
C ALA A 21 -5.90 -34.15 -2.95
N LEU A 22 -6.28 -33.04 -2.32
CA LEU A 22 -7.67 -32.82 -1.92
C LEU A 22 -8.39 -32.08 -3.04
N ALA A 23 -9.24 -32.82 -3.75
CA ALA A 23 -10.25 -32.26 -4.64
C ALA A 23 -11.43 -31.75 -3.80
N LEU A 24 -11.71 -30.45 -3.87
CA LEU A 24 -12.96 -29.86 -3.39
C LEU A 24 -13.90 -29.68 -4.58
N ALA A 25 -14.71 -30.73 -4.84
CA ALA A 25 -15.93 -30.61 -5.61
C ALA A 25 -17.06 -30.22 -4.64
N ALA A 26 -17.46 -28.95 -4.66
CA ALA A 26 -18.69 -28.50 -4.00
C ALA A 26 -19.72 -28.17 -5.08
N CYS A 27 -20.49 -29.18 -5.47
CA CYS A 27 -21.76 -29.00 -6.14
C CYS A 27 -22.76 -28.49 -5.11
N VAL A 28 -23.33 -27.30 -5.32
CA VAL A 28 -24.62 -26.95 -4.71
C VAL A 28 -25.65 -26.86 -5.83
N SER A 29 -26.64 -27.74 -5.75
CA SER A 29 -27.86 -27.69 -6.54
C SER A 29 -29.02 -27.56 -5.57
N ALA A 30 -29.88 -26.57 -5.78
CA ALA A 30 -31.31 -26.56 -5.44
C ALA A 30 -31.92 -25.17 -5.76
N PRO A 31 -33.24 -25.02 -5.90
CA PRO A 31 -34.18 -25.88 -6.63
C PRO A 31 -35.09 -25.06 -7.59
N ASP A 32 -35.61 -25.72 -8.63
CA ASP A 32 -36.80 -25.26 -9.36
C ASP A 32 -38.02 -25.31 -8.43
N GLY A 33 -38.69 -24.17 -8.24
CA GLY A 33 -39.82 -24.03 -7.33
C GLY A 33 -40.71 -22.86 -7.73
N SER A 34 -41.50 -23.06 -8.79
CA SER A 34 -42.54 -22.15 -9.25
C SER A 34 -43.75 -22.17 -8.30
N SER A 35 -44.12 -21.02 -7.73
CA SER A 35 -45.48 -20.68 -7.29
C SER A 35 -45.57 -19.17 -7.02
N ALA A 36 -46.23 -18.45 -7.93
CA ALA A 36 -46.68 -17.07 -7.71
C ALA A 36 -47.99 -17.05 -6.91
N PRO A 37 -48.24 -15.96 -6.17
CA PRO A 37 -49.52 -15.26 -6.35
C PRO A 37 -49.31 -13.76 -6.65
N ASP A 38 -50.30 -13.22 -7.35
CA ASP A 38 -50.39 -11.86 -7.91
C ASP A 38 -49.81 -10.73 -7.03
N GLY A 39 -48.80 -10.06 -7.59
CA GLY A 39 -48.37 -8.72 -7.23
C GLY A 39 -47.71 -8.13 -8.47
N SER A 40 -48.29 -7.05 -9.00
CA SER A 40 -47.92 -6.39 -10.26
C SER A 40 -46.40 -6.38 -10.55
N PRO A 41 -45.95 -6.66 -11.79
CA PRO A 41 -44.54 -6.53 -12.13
C PRO A 41 -44.19 -5.04 -12.15
N VAL A 42 -43.46 -4.60 -11.12
CA VAL A 42 -42.59 -3.42 -11.27
C VAL A 42 -41.55 -3.83 -12.32
N PRO A 43 -41.37 -3.07 -13.42
CA PRO A 43 -40.32 -3.40 -14.38
C PRO A 43 -39.00 -3.46 -13.60
N PRO A 44 -38.14 -4.47 -13.82
CA PRO A 44 -36.79 -4.39 -13.30
C PRO A 44 -36.22 -3.10 -13.86
N SER A 45 -35.96 -2.12 -12.98
CA SER A 45 -35.10 -1.01 -13.31
C SER A 45 -33.82 -1.64 -13.82
N THR A 46 -33.63 -1.54 -15.13
CA THR A 46 -32.38 -1.84 -15.80
C THR A 46 -31.36 -0.89 -15.18
N VAL A 47 -30.74 -1.33 -14.08
CA VAL A 47 -29.46 -0.78 -13.67
C VAL A 47 -28.56 -0.92 -14.89
N PRO A 48 -28.01 0.19 -15.42
CA PRO A 48 -27.01 0.11 -16.48
C PRO A 48 -25.94 -0.87 -16.01
N SER A 49 -25.66 -1.87 -16.84
CA SER A 49 -24.65 -2.91 -16.65
C SER A 49 -23.22 -2.34 -16.73
N ASP A 50 -23.02 -1.11 -16.25
CA ASP A 50 -21.73 -0.44 -16.15
C ASP A 50 -21.30 -0.27 -14.68
N ALA A 51 -22.14 -0.64 -13.71
CA ALA A 51 -21.78 -0.68 -12.29
C ALA A 51 -21.10 -2.01 -11.88
N VAL A 52 -20.39 -2.65 -12.83
CA VAL A 52 -19.35 -3.60 -12.47
C VAL A 52 -18.26 -2.77 -11.81
N GLY A 53 -18.21 -2.85 -10.47
CA GLY A 53 -17.24 -2.16 -9.64
C GLY A 53 -15.87 -2.21 -10.31
N VAL A 54 -15.37 -1.02 -10.63
CA VAL A 54 -14.01 -0.81 -11.12
C VAL A 54 -13.09 -1.23 -9.97
N LEU A 55 -12.82 -2.53 -9.87
CA LEU A 55 -11.89 -3.05 -8.90
C LEU A 55 -10.56 -2.33 -9.14
N PRO A 56 -9.92 -1.79 -8.10
CA PRO A 56 -8.57 -1.27 -8.23
C PRO A 56 -7.69 -2.33 -8.88
N ALA A 57 -7.05 -1.97 -9.99
CA ALA A 57 -5.92 -2.76 -10.46
C ALA A 57 -4.66 -2.04 -9.92
N PRO A 58 -3.66 -2.77 -9.43
CA PRO A 58 -2.39 -2.18 -9.00
C PRO A 58 -1.86 -1.18 -10.04
N GLY A 59 -1.42 -0.01 -9.57
CA GLY A 59 -0.90 1.06 -10.41
C GLY A 59 -1.94 1.89 -11.16
N ARG A 60 -3.23 1.71 -10.90
CA ARG A 60 -4.27 2.61 -11.44
C ARG A 60 -4.21 3.97 -10.77
N THR A 61 -4.29 5.01 -11.60
CA THR A 61 -4.55 6.38 -11.15
C THR A 61 -6.06 6.61 -11.07
N ILE A 62 -6.52 7.15 -9.93
CA ILE A 62 -7.93 7.45 -9.64
C ILE A 62 -8.02 8.90 -9.22
N ASP A 63 -8.94 9.66 -9.81
CA ASP A 63 -9.21 11.03 -9.37
C ASP A 63 -9.90 11.00 -8.00
N ALA A 64 -9.40 11.81 -7.07
CA ALA A 64 -9.91 11.87 -5.70
C ALA A 64 -10.21 13.32 -5.29
N ALA A 65 -11.15 13.46 -4.37
CA ALA A 65 -11.44 14.72 -3.69
C ALA A 65 -10.97 14.61 -2.23
N PRO A 66 -10.33 15.65 -1.67
CA PRO A 66 -9.92 15.65 -0.28
C PRO A 66 -11.13 15.45 0.64
N PRO A 67 -11.05 14.53 1.61
CA PRO A 67 -12.09 14.37 2.60
C PRO A 67 -11.97 15.41 3.72
N GLU A 68 -13.01 15.50 4.54
CA GLU A 68 -12.90 16.16 5.83
C GLU A 68 -11.99 15.32 6.75
N THR A 69 -11.18 15.97 7.59
CA THR A 69 -10.32 15.24 8.54
C THR A 69 -11.15 14.44 9.54
N GLY A 70 -11.03 13.12 9.51
CA GLY A 70 -11.68 12.21 10.47
C GLY A 70 -10.91 12.05 11.79
N ASP A 71 -11.57 11.45 12.78
CA ASP A 71 -10.94 11.02 14.03
C ASP A 71 -10.08 9.76 13.81
N LEU A 72 -8.82 9.85 14.21
CA LEU A 72 -7.78 8.83 14.14
C LEU A 72 -7.16 8.54 15.52
N SER A 73 -7.88 8.84 16.61
CA SER A 73 -7.44 8.52 17.96
C SER A 73 -7.08 7.03 18.08
N GLY A 74 -5.84 6.74 18.48
CA GLY A 74 -5.29 5.38 18.59
C GLY A 74 -4.80 4.77 17.28
N TYR A 75 -4.75 5.55 16.20
CA TYR A 75 -4.07 5.20 14.94
C TYR A 75 -2.64 5.75 14.97
N SER A 76 -1.66 4.91 14.66
CA SER A 76 -0.24 5.23 14.70
C SER A 76 0.36 5.41 13.30
N ILE A 77 1.09 6.50 13.12
CA ILE A 77 1.73 6.90 11.86
C ILE A 77 3.24 6.99 12.08
N ALA A 78 3.99 6.18 11.35
CA ALA A 78 5.45 6.29 11.24
C ALA A 78 5.79 7.09 9.97
N VAL A 79 6.24 8.34 10.11
CA VAL A 79 6.58 9.20 8.96
C VAL A 79 8.08 9.17 8.67
N LEU A 80 8.44 8.82 7.45
CA LEU A 80 9.80 8.80 6.94
C LEU A 80 10.13 10.11 6.22
N ILE A 81 11.19 10.78 6.67
CA ILE A 81 11.66 12.05 6.13
C ILE A 81 12.94 11.77 5.33
N PRO A 82 12.92 11.85 3.98
CA PRO A 82 14.06 11.39 3.17
C PRO A 82 15.24 12.37 3.19
N ASP A 83 14.97 13.65 3.37
CA ASP A 83 15.96 14.73 3.33
C ASP A 83 15.43 16.03 4.00
N ASP A 84 16.30 17.04 4.07
CA ASP A 84 16.02 18.36 4.65
C ASP A 84 15.61 19.42 3.62
N THR A 85 15.08 19.02 2.46
CA THR A 85 14.62 19.98 1.44
C THR A 85 13.38 20.75 1.91
N GLU A 86 13.13 21.93 1.34
CA GLU A 86 11.94 22.73 1.66
C GLU A 86 10.63 21.97 1.38
N ALA A 87 10.61 21.17 0.31
CA ALA A 87 9.48 20.31 -0.02
C ALA A 87 9.24 19.23 1.06
N SER A 88 10.29 18.50 1.46
CA SER A 88 10.20 17.48 2.51
C SER A 88 9.76 18.08 3.85
N GLN A 89 10.31 19.24 4.23
CA GLN A 89 9.93 19.93 5.46
C GLN A 89 8.48 20.44 5.42
N THR A 90 8.02 20.93 4.25
CA THR A 90 6.61 21.33 4.08
C THR A 90 5.65 20.17 4.24
N LEU A 91 6.00 18.99 3.70
CA LEU A 91 5.19 17.77 3.86
C LEU A 91 5.25 17.23 5.28
N LEU A 92 6.39 17.34 5.97
CA LEU A 92 6.52 16.96 7.37
C LEU A 92 5.64 17.85 8.26
N ASP A 93 5.67 19.17 8.05
CA ASP A 93 4.83 20.11 8.79
C ASP A 93 3.33 19.88 8.51
N ALA A 94 2.97 19.54 7.27
CA ALA A 94 1.62 19.11 6.92
C ALA A 94 1.21 17.81 7.67
N THR A 95 2.14 16.86 7.79
CA THR A 95 1.91 15.58 8.49
C THR A 95 1.70 15.81 9.98
N ARG A 96 2.51 16.64 10.61
CA ARG A 96 2.34 17.05 12.01
C ARG A 96 0.98 17.72 12.22
N ALA A 97 0.64 18.69 11.37
CA ALA A 97 -0.64 19.39 11.46
C ALA A 97 -1.85 18.46 11.28
N PHE A 98 -1.75 17.50 10.36
CA PHE A 98 -2.78 16.48 10.15
C PHE A 98 -2.92 15.55 11.36
N ALA A 99 -1.80 15.06 11.92
CA ALA A 99 -1.81 14.21 13.11
C ALA A 99 -2.44 14.93 14.31
N ASP A 100 -2.06 16.19 14.54
CA ASP A 100 -2.63 17.03 15.60
C ASP A 100 -4.15 17.23 15.42
N ALA A 101 -4.61 17.46 14.20
CA ALA A 101 -6.03 17.70 13.91
C ALA A 101 -6.89 16.43 14.00
N SER A 102 -6.33 15.28 13.63
CA SER A 102 -7.02 13.99 13.59
C SER A 102 -6.91 13.20 14.90
N GLY A 103 -5.94 13.51 15.76
CA GLY A 103 -5.63 12.76 16.97
C GLY A 103 -4.79 11.50 16.76
N ALA A 104 -4.15 11.36 15.59
CA ALA A 104 -3.23 10.25 15.30
C ALA A 104 -1.93 10.40 16.11
N GLU A 105 -1.34 9.27 16.50
CA GLU A 105 -0.01 9.22 17.10
C GLU A 105 1.04 9.28 15.97
N LEU A 106 2.00 10.21 16.06
CA LEU A 106 3.03 10.41 15.03
C LEU A 106 4.42 10.13 15.59
N GLU A 107 5.17 9.27 14.90
CA GLU A 107 6.60 9.03 15.12
C GLU A 107 7.40 9.36 13.86
N GLU A 108 8.50 10.08 14.02
CA GLU A 108 9.32 10.60 12.91
C GLU A 108 10.61 9.79 12.73
N PHE A 109 10.87 9.37 11.50
CA PHE A 109 12.02 8.57 11.09
C PHE A 109 12.82 9.33 10.02
N PRO A 110 13.70 10.28 10.41
CA PRO A 110 14.56 10.96 9.47
C PRO A 110 15.66 10.04 8.94
N ALA A 111 15.92 10.11 7.63
CA ALA A 111 17.07 9.46 7.02
C ALA A 111 18.38 10.08 7.53
N ASP A 112 19.35 9.25 7.91
CA ASP A 112 20.69 9.73 8.29
C ASP A 112 21.57 9.87 7.04
N PRO A 113 21.88 11.09 6.57
CA PRO A 113 22.65 11.28 5.34
C PRO A 113 24.10 10.78 5.42
N ALA A 114 24.58 10.42 6.61
CA ALA A 114 25.90 9.81 6.81
C ALA A 114 25.89 8.28 6.62
N GLY A 115 24.71 7.65 6.52
CA GLY A 115 24.54 6.21 6.34
C GLY A 115 24.84 5.72 4.92
N ASP A 116 25.07 4.42 4.79
CA ASP A 116 25.29 3.76 3.48
C ASP A 116 23.97 3.62 2.68
N ASP A 117 22.84 3.47 3.38
CA ASP A 117 21.49 3.45 2.80
C ASP A 117 20.51 4.29 3.66
N PRO A 118 20.61 5.64 3.63
CA PRO A 118 19.88 6.51 4.54
C PRO A 118 18.35 6.28 4.58
N VAL A 119 17.73 6.15 3.40
CA VAL A 119 16.28 5.99 3.26
C VAL A 119 15.88 4.55 3.57
N GLY A 120 16.66 3.55 3.16
CA GLY A 120 16.40 2.15 3.48
C GLY A 120 16.48 1.86 4.98
N ASP A 121 17.49 2.42 5.67
CA ASP A 121 17.66 2.27 7.12
C ASP A 121 16.52 2.97 7.90
N ALA A 122 16.08 4.14 7.44
CA ALA A 122 14.93 4.83 8.01
C ALA A 122 13.62 4.05 7.79
N LEU A 123 13.40 3.48 6.60
CA LEU A 123 12.26 2.61 6.31
C LEU A 123 12.27 1.37 7.20
N ALA A 124 13.41 0.69 7.34
CA ALA A 124 13.53 -0.47 8.22
C ALA A 124 13.17 -0.12 9.67
N SER A 125 13.57 1.05 10.14
CA SER A 125 13.26 1.55 11.48
C SER A 125 11.76 1.88 11.64
N ALA A 126 11.17 2.54 10.65
CA ALA A 126 9.74 2.86 10.64
C ALA A 126 8.86 1.60 10.65
N VAL A 127 9.22 0.58 9.87
CA VAL A 127 8.52 -0.72 9.87
C VAL A 127 8.69 -1.44 11.21
N ALA A 128 9.87 -1.35 11.82
CA ALA A 128 10.14 -1.98 13.12
C ALA A 128 9.36 -1.33 14.29
N ALA A 129 8.81 -0.12 14.09
CA ALA A 129 7.96 0.56 15.06
C ALA A 129 6.54 -0.04 15.14
N ASP A 130 6.17 -0.93 14.20
CA ASP A 130 4.87 -1.62 14.17
C ASP A 130 3.68 -0.65 14.15
N ALA A 131 3.84 0.47 13.43
CA ALA A 131 2.79 1.47 13.23
C ALA A 131 1.72 0.99 12.25
N ASP A 132 0.48 1.45 12.41
CA ASP A 132 -0.64 1.13 11.52
C ASP A 132 -0.37 1.56 10.07
N LEU A 133 0.44 2.62 9.89
CA LEU A 133 0.81 3.18 8.60
C LEU A 133 2.24 3.72 8.58
N VAL A 134 3.01 3.33 7.57
CA VAL A 134 4.27 4.00 7.21
C VAL A 134 3.99 5.04 6.14
N VAL A 135 4.40 6.29 6.35
CA VAL A 135 4.23 7.39 5.40
C VAL A 135 5.59 7.80 4.85
N GLY A 136 5.77 7.72 3.54
CA GLY A 136 6.95 8.28 2.85
C GLY A 136 6.64 9.65 2.24
N LEU A 137 7.49 10.64 2.48
CA LEU A 137 7.28 12.01 2.02
C LEU A 137 8.06 12.31 0.73
N GLY A 138 7.34 12.74 -0.30
CA GLY A 138 7.90 13.28 -1.54
C GLY A 138 8.57 12.25 -2.45
N GLU A 139 9.24 12.76 -3.48
CA GLU A 139 9.93 11.93 -4.48
C GLU A 139 11.19 11.23 -3.90
N GLY A 140 11.76 11.78 -2.83
CA GLY A 140 12.99 11.27 -2.20
C GLY A 140 12.88 9.82 -1.70
N VAL A 141 11.68 9.32 -1.41
CA VAL A 141 11.46 7.93 -0.97
C VAL A 141 11.25 6.94 -2.13
N VAL A 142 10.86 7.41 -3.32
CA VAL A 142 10.32 6.57 -4.40
C VAL A 142 11.30 5.48 -4.83
N GLY A 143 12.57 5.83 -5.04
CA GLY A 143 13.58 4.89 -5.52
C GLY A 143 13.81 3.69 -4.58
N VAL A 144 13.78 3.91 -3.26
CA VAL A 144 13.88 2.83 -2.27
C VAL A 144 12.56 2.09 -2.16
N PHE A 145 11.44 2.80 -2.13
CA PHE A 145 10.13 2.19 -1.93
C PHE A 145 9.72 1.30 -3.12
N ASP A 146 10.11 1.62 -4.34
CA ASP A 146 9.90 0.79 -5.54
C ASP A 146 10.48 -0.64 -5.38
N VAL A 147 11.51 -0.80 -4.54
CA VAL A 147 12.18 -2.09 -4.32
C VAL A 147 11.78 -2.71 -2.99
N GLU A 148 11.73 -1.93 -1.92
CA GLU A 148 11.61 -2.45 -0.56
C GLU A 148 10.17 -2.75 -0.16
N THR A 149 9.19 -1.98 -0.65
CA THR A 149 7.78 -2.16 -0.23
C THR A 149 7.19 -3.51 -0.64
N GLY A 150 7.67 -4.08 -1.75
CA GLY A 150 7.32 -5.44 -2.19
C GLY A 150 7.82 -6.56 -1.27
N LYS A 151 8.69 -6.25 -0.30
CA LYS A 151 9.21 -7.20 0.71
C LYS A 151 8.44 -7.13 2.03
N ILE A 152 7.58 -6.12 2.22
CA ILE A 152 6.85 -5.83 3.46
C ILE A 152 5.34 -5.74 3.20
N LEU A 153 4.77 -6.74 2.51
CA LEU A 153 3.37 -6.72 2.06
C LEU A 153 2.34 -6.62 3.20
N ASP A 154 2.72 -7.02 4.42
CA ASP A 154 1.84 -6.93 5.59
C ASP A 154 1.76 -5.51 6.17
N GLN A 155 2.69 -4.62 5.82
CA GLN A 155 2.73 -3.23 6.26
C GLN A 155 2.02 -2.32 5.25
N GLN A 156 1.05 -1.53 5.71
CA GLN A 156 0.46 -0.47 4.88
C GLN A 156 1.44 0.68 4.71
N VAL A 157 1.56 1.15 3.48
CA VAL A 157 2.46 2.25 3.10
C VAL A 157 1.68 3.32 2.32
N LEU A 158 1.85 4.57 2.72
CA LEU A 158 1.33 5.74 2.01
C LEU A 158 2.50 6.58 1.49
N VAL A 159 2.51 6.87 0.19
CA VAL A 159 3.45 7.84 -0.41
C VAL A 159 2.71 9.14 -0.68
N VAL A 160 3.20 10.25 -0.11
CA VAL A 160 2.60 11.58 -0.28
C VAL A 160 3.49 12.44 -1.16
N GLY A 161 2.96 12.93 -2.29
CA GLY A 161 3.71 13.81 -3.18
C GLY A 161 4.81 13.09 -3.98
N GLY A 162 4.62 11.78 -4.21
CA GLY A 162 5.44 10.92 -5.05
C GLY A 162 4.63 9.70 -5.46
N GLN A 163 5.08 8.95 -6.47
CA GLN A 163 4.42 7.69 -6.86
C GLN A 163 5.42 6.63 -7.28
N LEU A 164 5.14 5.39 -6.86
CA LEU A 164 5.86 4.22 -7.37
C LEU A 164 5.47 3.95 -8.82
N ALA A 165 6.39 3.36 -9.59
CA ALA A 165 6.08 2.98 -10.97
C ALA A 165 5.03 1.87 -11.03
N GLU A 166 5.12 0.92 -10.12
CA GLU A 166 4.23 -0.24 -10.00
C GLU A 166 3.92 -0.50 -8.52
N PRO A 167 3.06 0.31 -7.86
CA PRO A 167 2.73 0.12 -6.46
C PRO A 167 2.11 -1.27 -6.24
N THR A 168 2.65 -1.99 -5.25
CA THR A 168 2.11 -3.25 -4.75
C THR A 168 0.81 -3.01 -3.99
N GLU A 169 0.07 -4.07 -3.65
CA GLU A 169 -1.25 -3.95 -3.03
C GLU A 169 -1.27 -3.22 -1.68
N ASN A 170 -0.15 -3.18 -0.97
CA ASN A 170 0.01 -2.51 0.32
C ASN A 170 0.44 -1.03 0.19
N VAL A 171 0.70 -0.54 -1.02
CA VAL A 171 1.14 0.84 -1.26
C VAL A 171 0.00 1.64 -1.85
N THR A 172 -0.35 2.73 -1.19
CA THR A 172 -1.19 3.80 -1.75
C THR A 172 -0.33 5.02 -1.97
N ALA A 173 -0.43 5.66 -3.13
CA ALA A 173 0.26 6.93 -3.41
C ALA A 173 -0.78 8.03 -3.61
N VAL A 174 -0.47 9.26 -3.20
CA VAL A 174 -1.33 10.42 -3.43
C VAL A 174 -0.49 11.53 -4.05
N ILE A 175 -0.92 11.97 -5.23
CA ILE A 175 -0.22 12.92 -6.08
C ILE A 175 -1.11 14.10 -6.44
N TRP A 176 -0.51 15.13 -7.03
CA TRP A 176 -1.18 16.27 -7.64
C TRP A 176 -0.35 16.79 -8.82
N PRO A 177 -0.85 17.73 -9.64
CA PRO A 177 -0.04 18.37 -10.67
C PRO A 177 1.24 18.99 -10.08
N GLY A 178 2.40 18.51 -10.54
CA GLY A 178 3.71 18.88 -10.00
C GLY A 178 4.33 17.88 -9.00
N ALA A 179 3.60 16.84 -8.59
CA ALA A 179 4.08 15.78 -7.69
C ALA A 179 3.83 14.37 -8.24
N THR A 180 4.01 14.18 -9.55
CA THR A 180 3.80 12.90 -10.26
C THR A 180 5.08 12.46 -10.96
N SER A 181 5.39 11.17 -11.00
CA SER A 181 6.58 10.67 -11.73
C SER A 181 6.49 10.75 -13.26
N ARG A 182 5.35 11.21 -13.80
CA ARG A 182 5.14 11.41 -15.25
C ARG A 182 5.65 12.74 -15.76
N GLU A 183 5.88 13.70 -14.87
CA GLU A 183 6.42 15.02 -15.17
C GLU A 183 7.57 15.30 -14.19
N PRO A 184 8.51 16.21 -14.50
CA PRO A 184 9.48 16.65 -13.51
C PRO A 184 8.75 17.18 -12.27
N ALA A 185 9.19 16.75 -11.08
CA ALA A 185 8.66 17.30 -9.83
C ALA A 185 8.86 18.83 -9.81
N ASP A 186 7.81 19.53 -9.38
CA ASP A 186 7.81 20.98 -9.16
C ASP A 186 7.68 21.22 -7.66
N ASP A 187 8.78 21.49 -6.99
CA ASP A 187 8.81 21.79 -5.55
C ASP A 187 7.88 22.95 -5.18
N GLY A 188 7.67 23.91 -6.11
CA GLY A 188 6.74 25.02 -5.92
C GLY A 188 5.27 24.61 -5.87
N SER A 189 4.94 23.39 -6.31
CA SER A 189 3.60 22.81 -6.19
C SER A 189 3.32 22.26 -4.79
N VAL A 190 4.36 21.99 -3.99
CA VAL A 190 4.24 21.42 -2.65
C VAL A 190 3.77 22.50 -1.68
N THR A 191 2.64 22.24 -1.02
CA THR A 191 2.08 23.16 -0.02
C THR A 191 1.56 22.38 1.17
N SER A 192 1.50 23.02 2.34
CA SER A 192 0.96 22.41 3.55
C SER A 192 -0.47 21.89 3.36
N GLN A 193 -1.35 22.66 2.70
CA GLN A 193 -2.72 22.22 2.45
C GLN A 193 -2.77 20.97 1.56
N ARG A 194 -1.97 20.91 0.48
CA ARG A 194 -1.91 19.71 -0.37
C ARG A 194 -1.40 18.50 0.40
N GLY A 195 -0.43 18.67 1.29
CA GLY A 195 0.05 17.60 2.16
C GLY A 195 -1.04 17.06 3.09
N ILE A 196 -1.81 17.95 3.74
CA ILE A 196 -2.94 17.60 4.61
C ILE A 196 -4.03 16.86 3.81
N ASP A 197 -4.41 17.40 2.67
CA ASP A 197 -5.42 16.81 1.78
C ASP A 197 -4.97 15.42 1.30
N ALA A 198 -3.70 15.28 0.95
CA ALA A 198 -3.13 14.02 0.48
C ALA A 198 -3.09 12.95 1.58
N LEU A 199 -2.71 13.32 2.81
CA LEU A 199 -2.75 12.43 3.96
C LEU A 199 -4.16 11.94 4.25
N GLY A 200 -5.13 12.87 4.33
CA GLY A 200 -6.53 12.52 4.57
C GLY A 200 -7.06 11.58 3.51
N THR A 201 -6.84 11.91 2.23
CA THR A 201 -7.29 11.09 1.10
C THR A 201 -6.65 9.70 1.11
N GLY A 202 -5.35 9.61 1.33
CA GLY A 202 -4.62 8.35 1.36
C GLY A 202 -5.04 7.44 2.50
N ILE A 203 -5.15 7.98 3.71
CA ILE A 203 -5.56 7.23 4.90
C ILE A 203 -7.01 6.73 4.76
N GLU A 204 -7.92 7.56 4.27
CA GLU A 204 -9.30 7.12 4.03
C GLU A 204 -9.37 6.01 2.98
N SER A 205 -8.59 6.12 1.90
CA SER A 205 -8.49 5.09 0.86
C SER A 205 -8.03 3.75 1.45
N ILE A 206 -6.96 3.78 2.27
CA ILE A 206 -6.43 2.58 2.95
C ILE A 206 -7.47 1.98 3.89
N ARG A 207 -8.14 2.80 4.71
CA ARG A 207 -9.19 2.34 5.64
C ARG A 207 -10.42 1.78 4.92
N ALA A 208 -10.70 2.25 3.71
CA ALA A 208 -11.75 1.74 2.84
C ALA A 208 -11.34 0.45 2.08
N GLY A 209 -10.09 0.00 2.22
CA GLY A 209 -9.55 -1.15 1.49
C GLY A 209 -9.24 -0.85 0.02
N LEU A 210 -9.18 0.42 -0.35
CA LEU A 210 -8.81 0.88 -1.69
C LEU A 210 -7.30 1.13 -1.71
N THR A 211 -6.51 0.07 -1.85
CA THR A 211 -5.04 0.11 -1.80
C THR A 211 -4.42 -0.35 -3.13
N GLY A 212 -3.10 -0.22 -3.29
CA GLY A 212 -2.40 -0.52 -4.54
C GLY A 212 -2.66 0.50 -5.65
N VAL A 213 -3.10 1.71 -5.29
CA VAL A 213 -3.54 2.74 -6.24
C VAL A 213 -2.75 4.02 -6.09
N VAL A 214 -2.80 4.83 -7.14
CA VAL A 214 -2.40 6.22 -7.12
C VAL A 214 -3.65 7.08 -7.11
N LEU A 215 -3.79 7.96 -6.11
CA LEU A 215 -4.87 8.92 -6.02
C LEU A 215 -4.37 10.27 -6.53
N SER A 216 -5.13 10.92 -7.40
CA SER A 216 -4.77 12.22 -7.96
C SER A 216 -5.68 13.31 -7.41
N LEU A 217 -5.08 14.29 -6.75
CA LEU A 217 -5.72 15.53 -6.31
C LEU A 217 -5.52 16.61 -7.40
N GLY A 218 -6.59 17.33 -7.74
CA GLY A 218 -6.61 18.35 -8.80
C GLY A 218 -5.63 19.51 -8.63
#